data_AF-A0A6P0SBR7-F1
#
_entry.id   AF-A0A6P0SBR7-F1
#
_cell.length_a   1.000
_cell.length_b   1.000
_cell.length_c   1.000
_cell.angle_alpha   90.00
_cell.angle_beta   90.00
_cell.angle_gamma   90.00
#
_symmetry.space_group_name_H-M   'P 1'
#
loop_
_entity.id
_entity.type
_entity.pdbx_description
1 polymer ?
#
loop_
_entity_poly.entity_id
_entity_poly.type
_entity_poly.pdbx_seq_one_letter_code
_entity_poly.pdbx_strand_id
1 'polypeptide(L)'
;MQWEFQTLPASKPSLPLRMLKYWVRLREKYNCPVEQVVIFLKFTTSSKVYTNQLLESNTNHRYRVIRLWEQDPELFLANPALLPFATLA
;
A
#
# COMPACT_ATOMS: atom_id res chain seq x y z
N MET A 1 9.57 2.19 -8.37
CA MET A 1 8.47 1.52 -7.64
C MET A 1 8.77 1.55 -6.14
N GLN A 2 7.77 1.78 -5.29
CA GLN A 2 7.89 1.81 -3.82
C GLN A 2 6.80 0.96 -3.18
N TRP A 3 7.20 0.11 -2.23
CA TRP A 3 6.34 -0.85 -1.54
C TRP A 3 6.32 -0.54 -0.06
N GLU A 4 5.17 -0.73 0.58
CA GLU A 4 5.04 -0.59 2.02
C GLU A 4 4.11 -1.65 2.60
N PHE A 5 4.60 -2.38 3.60
CA PHE A 5 3.83 -3.38 4.31
C PHE A 5 3.26 -2.82 5.61
N GLN A 6 1.98 -3.07 5.85
CA GLN A 6 1.26 -2.60 7.02
C GLN A 6 0.49 -3.73 7.69
N THR A 7 0.59 -3.81 9.02
CA THR A 7 -0.26 -4.68 9.85
C THR A 7 -1.41 -3.91 10.47
N LEU A 8 -1.27 -2.58 10.62
CA LEU A 8 -2.27 -1.69 11.20
C LEU A 8 -2.57 -0.53 10.23
N PRO A 9 -3.84 -0.15 10.08
CA PRO A 9 -4.22 0.96 9.19
C PRO A 9 -4.08 2.34 9.83
N ALA A 10 -3.98 2.43 11.15
CA ALA A 10 -3.79 3.68 11.86
C ALA A 10 -2.29 4.02 11.91
N SER A 11 -1.92 5.21 11.44
CA SER A 11 -0.56 5.73 11.53
C SER A 11 -0.55 7.22 11.84
N LYS A 12 0.55 7.71 12.43
CA LYS A 12 0.88 9.13 12.58
C LYS A 12 2.27 9.39 11.98
N PRO A 13 2.43 10.23 10.94
CA PRO A 13 1.37 10.88 10.16
C PRO A 13 0.47 9.87 9.42
N SER A 14 -0.67 10.34 8.91
CA SER A 14 -1.62 9.49 8.17
C SER A 14 -0.95 8.80 6.98
N LEU A 15 -1.44 7.61 6.64
CA LEU A 15 -0.88 6.82 5.55
C LEU A 15 -0.90 7.54 4.19
N PRO A 16 -1.98 8.26 3.79
CA PRO A 16 -1.97 9.06 2.57
C PRO A 16 -0.90 10.17 2.56
N LEU A 17 -0.69 10.85 3.69
CA LEU A 17 0.34 11.90 3.81
C LEU A 17 1.75 11.29 3.75
N ARG A 18 1.95 10.11 4.32
CA ARG A 18 3.23 9.37 4.20
C ARG A 18 3.51 8.97 2.76
N MET A 19 2.50 8.50 2.03
CA MET A 19 2.64 8.17 0.61
C MET A 19 3.06 9.39 -0.21
N LEU A 20 2.42 10.54 -0.02
CA LEU A 20 2.85 11.77 -0.68
C LEU A 20 4.31 12.12 -0.33
N LYS A 21 4.67 12.09 0.96
CA LYS A 21 6.03 12.40 1.42
C LYS A 21 7.09 11.49 0.80
N TYR A 22 6.83 10.20 0.68
CA TYR A 22 7.76 9.25 0.06
C TYR A 22 7.86 9.45 -1.45
N TRP A 23 6.75 9.76 -2.10
CA TRP A 23 6.74 10.07 -3.52
C TRP A 23 7.64 11.26 -3.84
N VAL A 24 7.48 12.39 -3.13
CA VAL A 24 8.30 13.59 -3.32
C VAL A 24 9.78 13.27 -3.20
N ARG A 25 10.18 12.58 -2.12
CA ARG A 25 11.58 12.18 -1.89
C ARG A 25 12.15 11.33 -3.03
N LEU A 26 11.38 10.39 -3.55
CA LEU A 26 11.82 9.51 -4.63
C LEU A 26 11.90 10.24 -5.97
N ARG A 27 10.95 11.15 -6.24
CA ARG A 27 10.96 11.99 -7.44
C ARG A 27 12.15 12.94 -7.48
N GLU A 28 12.44 13.60 -6.36
CA GLU A 28 13.63 14.45 -6.24
C GLU A 28 14.92 13.66 -6.48
N LYS A 29 15.02 12.46 -5.91
CA LYS A 29 16.24 11.66 -5.98
C LYS A 29 16.50 11.01 -7.34
N TYR A 30 15.45 10.52 -8.00
CA TYR A 30 15.60 9.64 -9.18
C TYR A 30 14.95 10.19 -10.46
N ASN A 31 14.19 11.28 -10.38
CA ASN A 31 13.51 11.93 -11.49
C ASN A 31 12.78 10.97 -12.46
N CYS A 32 12.13 9.95 -11.91
CA CYS A 32 11.45 8.91 -12.69
C CYS A 32 10.02 8.65 -12.19
N PRO A 33 9.13 8.06 -13.01
CA PRO A 33 7.82 7.59 -12.55
C PRO A 33 7.92 6.69 -11.32
N VAL A 34 7.12 6.99 -10.29
CA VAL A 34 7.06 6.19 -9.05
C VAL A 34 5.67 5.63 -8.90
N GLU A 35 5.55 4.31 -9.05
CA GLU A 35 4.39 3.56 -8.61
C GLU A 35 4.51 3.24 -7.12
N GLN A 36 3.47 3.52 -6.35
CA GLN A 36 3.41 3.30 -4.90
C GLN A 36 2.32 2.28 -4.57
N VAL A 37 2.70 1.27 -3.80
CA VAL A 37 1.81 0.19 -3.37
C VAL A 37 1.92 0.01 -1.86
N VAL A 38 0.77 0.05 -1.18
CA VAL A 38 0.64 -0.31 0.23
C VAL A 38 -0.05 -1.66 0.32
N ILE A 39 0.54 -2.56 1.09
CA ILE A 39 0.06 -3.93 1.27
C ILE A 39 -0.32 -4.12 2.73
N PHE A 40 -1.61 -4.37 2.98
CA PHE A 40 -2.09 -4.76 4.30
C PHE A 40 -2.01 -6.27 4.49
N LEU A 41 -1.31 -6.70 5.53
CA LEU A 41 -1.01 -8.10 5.81
C LEU A 41 -2.06 -8.79 6.68
N LYS A 42 -2.83 -8.03 7.46
CA LYS A 42 -3.79 -8.58 8.42
C LYS A 42 -5.17 -7.97 8.23
N PHE A 43 -6.18 -8.84 8.25
CA PHE A 43 -7.57 -8.43 8.24
C PHE A 43 -7.87 -7.38 9.31
N THR A 44 -8.68 -6.40 8.93
CA THR A 44 -9.18 -5.37 9.84
C THR A 44 -10.52 -4.84 9.35
N THR A 45 -11.37 -4.44 10.29
CA THR A 45 -12.66 -3.79 10.00
C THR A 45 -12.53 -2.29 9.76
N SER A 46 -11.32 -1.73 9.87
CA SER A 46 -11.11 -0.29 9.69
C SER A 46 -11.30 0.12 8.24
N SER A 47 -12.18 1.09 7.98
CA SER A 47 -12.40 1.65 6.63
C SER A 47 -11.16 2.32 6.01
N LYS A 48 -10.14 2.61 6.81
CA LYS A 48 -8.86 3.21 6.36
C LYS A 48 -8.09 2.34 5.38
N VAL A 49 -8.31 1.01 5.38
CA VAL A 49 -7.69 0.09 4.40
C VAL A 49 -8.24 0.24 2.98
N TYR A 50 -9.31 1.02 2.80
CA TYR A 50 -9.85 1.36 1.48
C TYR A 50 -9.36 2.73 0.99
N THR A 51 -8.69 3.52 1.84
CA THR A 51 -8.13 4.81 1.44
C THR A 51 -6.91 4.62 0.56
N ASN A 52 -7.03 5.00 -0.72
CA ASN A 52 -5.99 4.87 -1.75
C ASN A 52 -5.55 6.24 -2.34
N GLN A 53 -5.99 7.34 -1.72
CA GLN A 53 -5.64 8.68 -2.16
C GLN A 53 -5.60 9.65 -0.99
N LEU A 54 -4.70 10.64 -1.09
CA LEU A 54 -4.77 11.88 -0.33
C LEU A 54 -5.52 12.89 -1.19
N LEU A 55 -6.63 13.44 -0.68
CA LEU A 55 -7.37 14.52 -1.31
C LEU A 55 -7.46 15.68 -0.32
N GLU A 56 -6.69 16.74 -0.57
CA GLU A 56 -6.68 17.95 0.25
C GLU A 56 -6.58 19.19 -0.64
N SER A 57 -7.65 19.98 -0.71
CA SER A 57 -7.72 21.21 -1.53
C SER A 57 -7.20 20.98 -2.97
N ASN A 58 -5.98 21.47 -3.27
CA ASN A 58 -5.35 21.37 -4.59
C ASN A 58 -4.45 20.13 -4.77
N THR A 59 -4.29 19.33 -3.71
CA THR A 59 -3.43 18.15 -3.70
C THR A 59 -4.29 16.90 -3.88
N ASN A 60 -4.09 16.21 -4.99
CA ASN A 60 -4.61 14.87 -5.22
C ASN A 60 -3.44 13.92 -5.47
N HIS A 61 -3.23 12.98 -4.55
CA HIS A 61 -2.15 12.01 -4.65
C HIS A 61 -2.69 10.60 -4.51
N ARG A 62 -2.63 9.82 -5.59
CA ARG A 62 -3.14 8.44 -5.65
C ARG A 62 -2.02 7.42 -5.48
N TYR A 63 -2.34 6.33 -4.82
CA TYR A 63 -1.47 5.16 -4.67
C TYR A 63 -2.32 3.88 -4.69
N ARG A 64 -1.67 2.73 -4.83
CA ARG A 64 -2.36 1.43 -4.83
C ARG A 64 -2.42 0.87 -3.42
N VAL A 65 -3.53 0.21 -3.11
CA VAL A 65 -3.70 -0.54 -1.86
C VAL A 65 -4.07 -1.98 -2.20
N ILE A 66 -3.33 -2.91 -1.62
CA ILE A 66 -3.59 -4.35 -1.68
C ILE A 66 -3.93 -4.82 -0.27
N ARG A 67 -5.02 -5.56 -0.14
CA ARG A 67 -5.44 -6.21 1.11
C ARG A 67 -5.30 -7.70 0.89
N LEU A 68 -4.34 -8.34 1.57
CA LEU A 68 -4.00 -9.73 1.26
C LEU A 68 -5.19 -10.67 1.44
N TRP A 69 -5.97 -10.50 2.50
CA TRP A 69 -7.17 -11.30 2.82
C TRP A 69 -8.35 -11.17 1.84
N GLU A 70 -8.20 -10.38 0.77
CA GLU A 70 -9.17 -10.28 -0.32
C GLU A 70 -8.59 -10.79 -1.65
N GLN A 71 -7.32 -11.21 -1.65
CA GLN A 71 -6.67 -11.75 -2.84
C GLN A 71 -6.94 -13.25 -2.94
N ASP A 72 -6.98 -13.77 -4.15
CA ASP A 72 -7.11 -15.20 -4.38
C ASP A 72 -5.87 -15.96 -3.87
N PRO A 73 -6.01 -16.91 -2.92
CA PRO A 73 -4.91 -17.72 -2.43
C PRO A 73 -4.15 -18.48 -3.53
N GLU A 74 -4.82 -18.87 -4.61
CA GLU A 74 -4.21 -19.63 -5.71
C GLU A 74 -3.05 -18.86 -6.37
N LEU A 75 -3.14 -17.52 -6.43
CA LEU A 75 -2.09 -16.66 -6.98
C LEU A 75 -0.77 -16.77 -6.18
N PHE A 76 -0.85 -16.99 -4.87
CA PHE A 76 0.32 -17.13 -4.01
C PHE A 76 0.83 -18.57 -3.99
N LEU A 77 -0.07 -19.56 -4.06
CA LEU A 77 0.28 -20.98 -4.11
C LEU A 77 1.00 -21.36 -5.40
N ALA A 78 0.69 -20.69 -6.52
CA ALA A 78 1.34 -20.91 -7.81
C ALA A 78 2.83 -20.48 -7.84
N ASN A 79 3.28 -19.70 -6.85
CA ASN A 79 4.66 -19.22 -6.77
C ASN A 79 5.29 -19.55 -5.40
N PRO A 80 6.29 -20.44 -5.33
CA PRO A 80 6.95 -20.80 -4.07
C PRO A 80 7.47 -19.62 -3.25
N ALA A 81 7.89 -18.53 -3.91
CA ALA A 81 8.40 -17.34 -3.22
C ALA A 81 7.29 -16.54 -2.49
N LEU A 82 6.02 -16.78 -2.83
CA LEU A 82 4.86 -16.09 -2.26
C LEU A 82 4.11 -16.92 -1.23
N LEU A 83 4.54 -18.16 -0.97
CA LEU A 83 3.91 -19.05 0.02
C LEU A 83 3.73 -18.43 1.42
N PRO A 84 4.65 -17.59 1.94
CA PRO A 84 4.43 -16.93 3.24
C PRO A 84 3.19 -16.02 3.27
N PHE A 85 2.68 -15.57 2.12
CA PHE A 85 1.49 -14.73 2.02
C PHE A 85 0.20 -15.53 1.80
N ALA A 86 0.29 -16.80 1.37
CA ALA A 86 -0.88 -17.63 1.06
C ALA A 86 -1.78 -17.86 2.29
N THR A 87 -1.20 -17.88 3.49
CA THR A 87 -1.94 -18.05 4.75
C THR A 87 -2.63 -16.77 5.24
N LEU A 88 -2.37 -15.64 4.59
CA LEU A 88 -2.93 -14.32 4.91
C LEU A 88 -4.04 -13.90 3.92
N ALA A 89 -4.25 -14.70 2.87
CA ALA A 89 -5.19 -14.47 1.77
C ALA A 89 -6.56 -15.12 2.05
#